data_AF-A0A920M5C4-F1
#
_entry.id   AF-A0A920M5C4-F1
#
_cell.length_a   1.000
_cell.length_b   1.000
_cell.length_c   1.000
_cell.angle_alpha   90.00
_cell.angle_beta   90.00
_cell.angle_gamma   90.00
#
_symmetry.space_group_name_H-M   'P 1'
#
loop_
_entity.id
_entity.type
_entity.pdbx_description
1 polymer ?
#
loop_
_entity_poly.entity_id
_entity_poly.type
_entity_poly.pdbx_seq_one_letter_code
_entity_poly.pdbx_strand_id
1 'polypeptide(L)'
;MPGKCYRYEATMQLMKGEFHQIEGLAIDKKISFSELKGTLYKMARKIFGSDQQVRFRCDFFPFVEPGVDMSILWEGRWIEILGAGMVHPKVLTGFGV
;
A
#
# COMPACT_ATOMS: atom_id res chain seq x y z
N MET A 1 2.31 11.30 -1.89
CA MET A 1 1.90 12.50 -1.14
C MET A 1 1.60 12.11 0.30
N PRO A 2 2.25 12.74 1.30
CA PRO A 2 1.85 12.64 2.69
C PRO A 2 0.66 13.57 2.99
N GLY A 3 -0.27 13.15 3.84
CA GLY A 3 -1.42 13.98 4.21
C GLY A 3 -2.15 13.49 5.45
N LYS A 4 -2.97 14.38 6.03
CA LYS A 4 -3.94 14.03 7.07
C LYS A 4 -5.17 13.39 6.44
N CYS A 5 -5.63 12.32 7.05
CA CYS A 5 -6.84 11.61 6.68
C CYS A 5 -7.81 11.58 7.86
N TYR A 6 -9.09 11.63 7.53
CA TYR A 6 -10.17 11.65 8.50
C TYR A 6 -11.08 10.45 8.29
N ARG A 7 -11.41 9.75 9.37
CA ARG A 7 -12.39 8.66 9.39
C ARG A 7 -13.41 8.92 10.49
N TYR A 8 -14.68 8.70 10.16
CA TYR A 8 -15.73 8.69 11.16
C TYR A 8 -15.69 7.37 11.92
N GLU A 9 -14.91 7.34 12.99
CA GLU A 9 -14.66 6.15 13.80
C GLU A 9 -14.51 6.52 15.27
N ALA A 10 -14.91 5.60 16.16
CA ALA A 10 -14.79 5.81 17.60
C ALA A 10 -13.32 5.92 18.01
N THR A 11 -12.98 6.96 18.75
CA THR A 11 -11.60 7.13 19.25
C THR A 11 -11.35 6.15 20.39
N MET A 12 -10.40 5.25 20.18
CA MET A 12 -9.93 4.25 21.14
C MET A 12 -8.40 4.21 21.12
N GLN A 13 -7.76 3.43 22.00
CA GLN A 13 -6.29 3.40 22.12
C GLN A 13 -5.56 3.11 20.79
N LEU A 14 -6.14 2.29 19.92
CA LEU A 14 -5.56 1.91 18.62
C LEU A 14 -6.15 2.64 17.42
N MET A 15 -7.24 3.39 17.60
CA MET A 15 -8.02 3.97 16.49
C MET A 15 -8.29 5.44 16.76
N LYS A 16 -7.91 6.30 15.82
CA LYS A 16 -8.13 7.74 15.91
C LYS A 16 -8.86 8.19 14.65
N GLY A 17 -9.84 9.09 14.83
CA GLY A 17 -10.56 9.68 13.71
C GLY A 17 -9.69 10.56 12.80
N GLU A 18 -8.52 11.01 13.27
CA GLU A 18 -7.49 11.69 12.48
C GLU A 18 -6.18 10.88 12.52
N PHE A 19 -5.58 10.64 11.35
CA PHE A 19 -4.26 10.01 11.20
C PHE A 19 -3.54 10.54 9.94
N HIS A 20 -2.29 10.14 9.74
CA HIS A 20 -1.51 10.52 8.56
C HIS A 20 -1.32 9.32 7.64
N GLN A 21 -1.54 9.51 6.34
CA GLN A 21 -1.32 8.50 5.30
C GLN A 21 -0.33 9.04 4.26
N ILE A 22 0.50 8.15 3.74
CA ILE A 22 1.39 8.45 2.61
C ILE A 22 0.97 7.55 1.46
N GLU A 23 0.63 8.16 0.33
CA GLU A 23 0.28 7.44 -0.90
C GLU A 23 1.35 7.64 -1.97
N GLY A 24 1.71 6.57 -2.68
CA GLY A 24 2.62 6.60 -3.81
C GLY A 24 1.89 6.28 -5.11
N LEU A 25 2.16 7.05 -6.17
CA LEU A 25 1.65 6.80 -7.52
C LEU A 25 2.80 6.94 -8.51
N ALA A 26 3.00 5.92 -9.34
CA ALA A 26 3.95 5.94 -10.45
C ALA A 26 3.20 5.50 -11.72
N ILE A 27 3.25 6.34 -12.75
CA ILE A 27 2.62 6.09 -14.05
C ILE A 27 3.70 6.28 -15.11
N ASP A 28 3.96 5.22 -15.87
CA ASP A 28 4.84 5.25 -17.03
C ASP A 28 4.48 4.08 -17.97
N LYS A 29 5.02 4.11 -19.18
CA LYS A 29 4.85 3.05 -20.16
C LYS A 29 5.49 1.76 -19.65
N LYS A 30 4.74 0.66 -19.69
CA LYS A 30 5.19 -0.70 -19.35
C LYS A 30 5.56 -0.94 -17.88
N ILE A 31 5.11 -0.08 -16.95
CA ILE A 31 5.17 -0.43 -15.52
C ILE A 31 4.33 -1.69 -15.29
N SER A 32 4.93 -2.67 -14.63
CA SER A 32 4.37 -3.99 -14.37
C SER A 32 4.17 -4.25 -12.87
N PHE A 33 3.35 -5.24 -12.55
CA PHE A 33 3.08 -5.63 -11.17
C PHE A 33 4.32 -6.18 -10.42
N SER A 34 5.27 -6.77 -11.14
CA SER A 34 6.52 -7.25 -10.54
C SER A 34 7.41 -6.08 -10.07
N GLU A 35 7.41 -4.96 -10.79
CA GLU A 35 8.13 -3.74 -10.41
C GLU A 35 7.51 -3.08 -9.17
N LEU A 36 6.18 -3.07 -9.08
CA LEU A 36 5.47 -2.66 -7.87
C LEU A 36 5.91 -3.50 -6.66
N LYS A 37 5.83 -4.84 -6.77
CA LYS A 37 6.24 -5.75 -5.70
C LYS A 37 7.71 -5.57 -5.33
N GLY A 38 8.60 -5.44 -6.32
CA GLY A 38 10.02 -5.22 -6.11
C GLY A 38 10.33 -3.90 -5.41
N THR A 39 9.60 -2.83 -5.74
CA THR A 39 9.73 -1.52 -5.12
C THR A 39 9.28 -1.56 -3.66
N LEU A 40 8.11 -2.13 -3.39
CA LEU A 40 7.58 -2.27 -2.02
C LEU A 40 8.45 -3.18 -1.15
N TYR A 41 8.96 -4.28 -1.71
CA TYR A 41 9.90 -5.16 -1.02
C TYR A 41 11.18 -4.43 -0.62
N LYS A 42 11.78 -3.64 -1.53
CA LYS A 42 12.94 -2.81 -1.23
C LYS A 42 12.63 -1.75 -0.18
N MET A 43 11.45 -1.13 -0.26
CA MET A 43 11.00 -0.12 0.71
C MET A 43 10.92 -0.71 2.12
N ALA A 44 10.23 -1.84 2.32
CA ALA A 44 10.13 -2.45 3.65
C ALA A 44 11.49 -2.82 4.24
N ARG A 45 12.41 -3.38 3.44
CA ARG A 45 13.76 -3.71 3.93
C ARG A 45 14.60 -2.47 4.26
N LYS A 46 14.34 -1.34 3.59
CA LYS A 46 14.99 -0.06 3.92
C LYS A 46 14.45 0.57 5.20
N ILE A 47 13.16 0.40 5.50
CA ILE A 47 12.49 1.01 6.67
C ILE A 47 12.64 0.14 7.92
N PHE A 48 12.37 -1.16 7.80
CA PHE A 48 12.26 -2.09 8.92
C PHE A 48 13.51 -2.98 9.13
N GLY A 49 14.50 -2.86 8.25
CA GLY A 49 15.77 -3.57 8.35
C GLY A 49 15.99 -4.59 7.23
N SER A 50 17.26 -4.87 6.94
CA SER A 50 17.62 -5.72 5.82
C SER A 50 17.05 -7.12 5.93
N ASP A 51 16.87 -7.73 7.09
CA ASP A 51 16.42 -9.12 7.13
C ASP A 51 14.89 -9.27 7.26
N GLN A 52 14.16 -8.18 7.00
CA GLN A 52 12.71 -8.15 7.12
C GLN A 52 12.03 -9.13 6.13
N GLN A 53 11.25 -10.05 6.69
CA GLN A 53 10.36 -10.91 5.91
C GLN A 53 9.10 -10.14 5.51
N VAL A 54 8.72 -10.30 4.25
CA VAL A 54 7.59 -9.61 3.61
C VAL A 54 6.66 -10.65 3.00
N ARG A 55 5.36 -10.43 3.12
CA ARG A 55 4.33 -11.24 2.48
C ARG A 55 3.35 -10.34 1.72
N PHE A 56 3.00 -10.76 0.52
CA PHE A 56 1.95 -10.15 -0.30
C PHE A 56 0.76 -11.10 -0.35
N ARG A 57 -0.47 -10.62 -0.15
CA ARG A 57 -1.68 -11.41 -0.44
C ARG A 57 -2.61 -10.60 -1.33
N CYS A 58 -3.43 -11.29 -2.10
CA CYS A 58 -4.40 -10.63 -2.98
C CYS A 58 -5.47 -9.98 -2.11
N ASP A 59 -5.80 -8.73 -2.41
CA ASP A 59 -6.86 -7.99 -1.74
C ASP A 59 -7.57 -7.06 -2.73
N PHE A 60 -8.75 -6.59 -2.35
CA PHE A 60 -9.59 -5.75 -3.20
C PHE A 60 -9.51 -4.28 -2.79
N PHE A 61 -9.15 -3.43 -3.75
CA PHE A 61 -9.34 -1.98 -3.65
C PHE A 61 -9.97 -1.45 -4.94
N PRO A 62 -11.01 -0.60 -4.87
CA PRO A 62 -11.81 -0.24 -6.04
C PRO A 62 -11.05 0.56 -7.13
N PHE A 63 -9.87 1.10 -6.80
CA PHE A 63 -9.05 1.92 -7.69
C PHE A 63 -7.83 1.18 -8.26
N VAL A 64 -7.66 -0.12 -7.94
CA VAL A 64 -6.58 -0.96 -8.48
C VAL A 64 -7.11 -2.29 -9.02
N GLU A 65 -6.43 -2.87 -10.01
CA GLU A 65 -6.63 -4.23 -10.49
C GLU A 65 -5.36 -4.71 -11.24
N PRO A 66 -4.60 -5.70 -10.72
CA PRO A 66 -4.80 -6.43 -9.47
C PRO A 66 -4.42 -5.64 -8.21
N GLY A 67 -5.11 -5.92 -7.10
CA GLY A 67 -4.85 -5.39 -5.75
C GLY A 67 -4.09 -6.36 -4.84
N VAL A 68 -3.35 -5.80 -3.89
CA VAL A 68 -2.48 -6.56 -2.97
C VAL A 68 -2.37 -5.87 -1.60
N ASP A 69 -2.42 -6.65 -0.53
CA ASP A 69 -1.98 -6.23 0.80
C ASP A 69 -0.54 -6.68 1.05
N MET A 70 0.21 -5.91 1.84
CA MET A 70 1.57 -6.24 2.23
C MET A 70 1.68 -6.29 3.76
N SER A 71 2.20 -7.40 4.26
CA SER A 71 2.51 -7.62 5.67
C SER A 71 4.01 -7.83 5.89
N ILE A 72 4.49 -7.50 7.10
CA ILE A 72 5.82 -7.85 7.58
C ILE A 72 5.72 -8.81 8.76
N LEU A 73 6.72 -9.68 8.94
CA LEU A 73 6.84 -10.51 10.14
C LEU A 73 7.47 -9.68 11.26
N TRP A 74 6.70 -9.42 12.31
CA TRP A 74 7.16 -8.72 13.52
C TRP A 74 6.87 -9.59 14.74
N GLU A 75 7.90 -9.91 15.52
CA GLU A 75 7.76 -10.73 16.75
C GLU A 75 6.97 -12.04 16.54
N GLY A 76 7.22 -12.73 15.42
CA GLY A 76 6.56 -13.99 15.08
C GLY A 76 5.12 -13.86 14.55
N ARG A 77 4.62 -12.64 14.36
CA ARG A 77 3.27 -12.37 13.84
C ARG A 77 3.33 -11.57 12.55
N TRP A 78 2.40 -11.83 11.64
CA TRP A 78 2.25 -11.03 10.43
C TRP A 78 1.43 -9.79 10.74
N ILE A 79 2.02 -8.62 10.53
CA ILE A 79 1.37 -7.31 10.70
C ILE A 79 1.24 -6.67 9.32
N GLU A 80 0.01 -6.32 8.95
CA GLU A 80 -0.27 -5.57 7.73
C GLU A 80 0.27 -4.14 7.85
N ILE A 81 0.93 -3.65 6.78
CA ILE A 81 1.55 -2.33 6.78
C ILE A 81 1.08 -1.42 5.65
N LEU A 82 0.52 -1.96 4.57
CA LEU A 82 -0.04 -1.19 3.45
C LEU A 82 -0.90 -2.05 2.51
N GLY A 83 -1.77 -1.37 1.76
CA GLY A 83 -2.39 -1.86 0.54
C GLY A 83 -1.78 -1.20 -0.70
N ALA A 84 -1.75 -1.91 -1.83
CA ALA A 84 -1.23 -1.43 -3.11
C ALA A 84 -1.90 -2.17 -4.28
N GLY A 85 -1.58 -1.77 -5.51
CA GLY A 85 -2.01 -2.49 -6.71
C GLY A 85 -1.69 -1.74 -7.99
N MET A 86 -1.98 -2.36 -9.14
CA MET A 86 -1.90 -1.68 -10.43
C MET A 86 -3.11 -0.78 -10.60
N VAL A 87 -2.90 0.49 -10.98
CA VAL A 87 -4.01 1.45 -11.14
C VAL A 87 -5.03 0.90 -12.14
N HIS A 88 -6.30 0.87 -11.73
CA HIS A 88 -7.37 0.34 -12.56
C HIS A 88 -7.55 1.23 -13.82
N PRO A 89 -7.69 0.67 -15.04
CA PRO A 89 -7.77 1.46 -16.28
C PRO A 89 -8.84 2.57 -16.28
N LYS A 90 -10.03 2.28 -15.72
CA LYS A 90 -11.11 3.28 -15.54
C LYS A 90 -10.67 4.54 -14.78
N VAL A 91 -9.76 4.41 -13.81
CA VAL A 91 -9.21 5.55 -13.07
C VAL A 91 -8.37 6.39 -14.01
N LEU A 92 -7.44 5.79 -14.76
CA LEU A 92 -6.57 6.50 -15.70
C LEU A 92 -7.38 7.25 -16.78
N THR A 93 -8.36 6.58 -17.39
CA THR A 93 -9.22 7.20 -18.40
C THR A 93 -10.02 8.38 -17.85
N GLY A 94 -10.40 8.34 -16.56
CA GLY A 94 -11.09 9.44 -15.88
C GLY A 94 -10.23 10.70 -15.73
N PHE A 95 -8.90 10.57 -15.79
CA PHE A 95 -7.94 11.67 -15.74
C PHE A 95 -7.31 11.99 -17.11
N GLY A 96 -7.79 11.38 -18.20
CA GLY A 96 -7.26 11.60 -19.55
C GLY A 96 -5.87 10.99 -19.78
N VAL A 97 -5.51 9.98 -18.99
CA VAL A 97 -4.27 9.19 -19.11
C VAL A 97 -4.53 7.88 -19.84
#